data_AF-A0A7V1H2M7-F1
#
_entry.id   AF-A0A7V1H2M7-F1
#
_cell.length_a   1.000
_cell.length_b   1.000
_cell.length_c   1.000
_cell.angle_alpha   90.00
_cell.angle_beta   90.00
_cell.angle_gamma   90.00
#
_symmetry.space_group_name_H-M   'P 1'
#
loop_
_entity.id
_entity.type
_entity.pdbx_description
1 polymer ?
#
loop_
_entity_poly.entity_id
_entity_poly.type
_entity_poly.pdbx_seq_one_letter_code
_entity_poly.pdbx_strand_id
1 'polypeptide(L)'
;MELSEEKSKILEELNVLSDSIDPSCNEVSVILAAGHGKRIKSEKSKMLHEIWGKPSVLRVSEAAIKGLSSPNQVIIVGKKALEVARALGKKKNRLFVFQEEQKGTGDAVKIAVEHKGVSGFSGNVYVFPGDMGLLTDNTVAQFKKSFESCSCDMFVLTGYFEGRRS
;
A
#
# COMPACT_ATOMS: atom_id res chain seq x y z
N MET A 1 28.01 -4.67 9.93
CA MET A 1 27.48 -5.40 11.11
C MET A 1 26.20 -4.74 11.61
N GLU A 2 26.18 -3.42 11.84
CA GLU A 2 25.00 -2.67 12.32
C GLU A 2 23.76 -2.69 11.39
N LEU A 3 23.92 -2.51 10.07
CA LEU A 3 22.78 -2.54 9.12
C LEU A 3 22.02 -3.88 9.10
N SER A 4 22.69 -4.98 9.43
CA SER A 4 22.09 -6.32 9.47
C SER A 4 21.18 -6.50 10.70
N GLU A 5 21.56 -5.92 11.83
CA GLU A 5 20.79 -5.99 13.06
C GLU A 5 19.55 -5.08 12.99
N GLU A 6 19.70 -3.87 12.46
CA GLU A 6 18.57 -2.95 12.26
C GLU A 6 17.52 -3.54 11.32
N LYS A 7 17.95 -4.13 10.20
CA LYS A 7 17.07 -4.85 9.27
C LYS A 7 16.33 -6.00 9.95
N SER A 8 17.03 -6.79 10.77
CA SER A 8 16.43 -7.93 11.47
C SER A 8 15.32 -7.49 12.43
N LYS A 9 15.56 -6.41 13.18
CA LYS A 9 14.54 -5.79 14.07
C LYS A 9 13.34 -5.28 13.28
N ILE A 10 13.56 -4.63 12.14
CA ILE A 10 12.47 -4.18 11.28
C ILE A 10 11.62 -5.36 10.82
N LEU A 11 12.25 -6.40 10.27
CA LEU A 11 11.54 -7.58 9.77
C LEU A 11 10.78 -8.31 10.89
N GLU A 12 11.37 -8.44 12.08
CA GLU A 12 10.71 -9.05 13.24
C GLU A 12 9.43 -8.28 13.62
N GLU A 13 9.50 -6.96 13.75
CA GLU A 13 8.34 -6.16 14.10
C GLU A 13 7.27 -6.13 13.00
N LEU A 14 7.68 -6.08 11.73
CA LEU A 14 6.75 -6.20 10.61
C LEU A 14 6.04 -7.56 10.60
N ASN A 15 6.74 -8.65 10.95
CA ASN A 15 6.11 -9.97 11.09
C ASN A 15 5.08 -10.00 12.23
N VAL A 16 5.36 -9.34 13.36
CA VAL A 16 4.41 -9.25 14.49
C VAL A 16 3.13 -8.52 14.09
N LEU A 17 3.27 -7.43 13.31
CA LEU A 17 2.17 -6.61 12.81
C LEU A 17 1.44 -7.21 11.60
N SER A 18 2.05 -8.19 10.94
CA SER A 18 1.50 -8.86 9.77
C SER A 18 0.57 -10.00 10.14
N ASP A 19 -0.29 -10.33 9.19
CA ASP A 19 -1.16 -11.51 9.15
C ASP A 19 -1.18 -12.06 7.71
N SER A 20 -1.61 -13.31 7.54
CA SER A 20 -1.77 -13.92 6.21
C SER A 20 -3.00 -13.35 5.49
N ILE A 21 -2.87 -13.09 4.19
CA ILE A 21 -4.04 -12.77 3.35
C ILE A 21 -5.03 -13.95 3.33
N ASP A 22 -6.30 -13.66 3.16
CA ASP A 22 -7.37 -14.66 3.03
C ASP A 22 -7.38 -15.22 1.60
N PRO A 23 -7.09 -16.52 1.40
CA PRO A 23 -7.10 -17.12 0.06
C PRO A 23 -8.52 -17.25 -0.52
N SER A 24 -9.57 -17.09 0.27
CA SER A 24 -10.96 -17.15 -0.21
C SER A 24 -11.44 -15.84 -0.85
N CYS A 25 -10.72 -14.73 -0.65
CA CYS A 25 -11.03 -13.46 -1.28
C CYS A 25 -10.32 -13.35 -2.63
N ASN A 26 -10.99 -12.79 -3.64
CA ASN A 26 -10.44 -12.69 -4.99
C ASN A 26 -9.69 -11.37 -5.25
N GLU A 27 -9.73 -10.43 -4.33
CA GLU A 27 -9.11 -9.12 -4.48
C GLU A 27 -8.08 -8.87 -3.39
N VAL A 28 -6.92 -8.33 -3.76
CA VAL A 28 -5.91 -7.86 -2.82
C VAL A 28 -5.51 -6.41 -3.15
N SER A 29 -5.46 -5.57 -2.12
CA SER A 29 -4.92 -4.22 -2.25
C SER A 29 -3.42 -4.21 -1.98
N VAL A 30 -2.62 -3.61 -2.85
CA VAL A 30 -1.20 -3.34 -2.65
C VAL A 30 -1.02 -1.84 -2.46
N ILE A 31 -0.56 -1.43 -1.28
CA ILE A 31 -0.34 -0.01 -0.96
C ILE A 31 1.14 0.30 -1.00
N LEU A 32 1.53 1.21 -1.88
CA LEU A 32 2.92 1.62 -2.07
C LEU A 32 3.28 2.73 -1.07
N ALA A 33 3.82 2.35 0.08
CA ALA A 33 4.22 3.26 1.16
C ALA A 33 5.74 3.32 1.40
N ALA A 34 6.54 2.67 0.55
CA ALA A 34 7.99 2.67 0.66
C ALA A 34 8.65 3.96 0.16
N GLY A 35 7.99 4.69 -0.75
CA GLY A 35 8.58 5.85 -1.41
C GLY A 35 8.89 7.01 -0.45
N HIS A 36 10.15 7.43 -0.40
CA HIS A 36 10.56 8.65 0.27
C HIS A 36 10.33 9.86 -0.65
N GLY A 37 9.59 10.88 -0.19
CA GLY A 37 9.42 12.11 -0.94
C GLY A 37 10.72 12.90 -0.99
N LYS A 38 11.61 12.67 -1.96
CA LYS A 38 12.88 13.41 -2.11
C LYS A 38 12.70 14.93 -2.23
N ARG A 39 11.51 15.39 -2.64
CA ARG A 39 11.16 16.82 -2.79
C ARG A 39 10.71 17.49 -1.48
N ILE A 40 10.47 16.72 -0.42
CA ILE A 40 10.05 17.23 0.89
C ILE A 40 11.14 16.86 1.90
N LYS A 41 11.91 17.86 2.36
CA LYS A 41 12.88 17.73 3.46
C LYS A 41 12.15 17.63 4.81
N SER A 42 11.28 16.63 4.97
CA SER A 42 10.56 16.38 6.22
C SER A 42 11.13 15.17 6.94
N GLU A 43 11.35 15.33 8.25
CA GLU A 43 11.70 14.24 9.16
C GLU A 43 10.56 13.24 9.33
N LYS A 44 9.30 13.58 8.98
CA LYS A 44 8.15 12.67 9.01
C LYS A 44 7.93 12.07 7.62
N SER A 45 7.62 10.78 7.53
CA SER A 45 7.27 10.14 6.25
C SER A 45 6.08 10.86 5.59
N LYS A 46 6.12 11.12 4.28
CA LYS A 46 4.97 11.72 3.54
C LYS A 46 3.67 10.93 3.71
N MET A 47 3.81 9.62 3.95
CA MET A 47 2.71 8.69 4.24
C MET A 47 1.95 9.04 5.53
N LEU A 48 2.65 9.67 6.47
CA LEU A 48 2.16 10.07 7.78
C LEU A 48 1.77 11.55 7.85
N HIS A 49 1.78 12.26 6.72
CA HIS A 49 1.15 13.57 6.65
C HIS A 49 -0.36 13.38 6.83
N GLU A 50 -0.96 14.25 7.63
CA GLU A 50 -2.35 14.12 8.02
C GLU A 50 -3.26 14.95 7.12
N ILE A 51 -4.36 14.33 6.70
CA ILE A 51 -5.48 15.01 6.05
C ILE A 51 -6.68 14.81 6.95
N TRP A 52 -7.22 15.91 7.48
CA TRP A 52 -8.29 15.92 8.47
C TRP A 52 -7.97 15.04 9.70
N GLY A 53 -6.75 15.17 10.25
CA GLY A 53 -6.32 14.46 11.46
C GLY A 53 -6.04 12.95 11.29
N LYS A 54 -6.06 12.43 10.05
CA LYS A 54 -5.71 11.03 9.77
C LYS A 54 -4.51 10.95 8.82
N PRO A 55 -3.52 10.07 9.08
CA PRO A 55 -2.42 9.79 8.16
C PRO A 55 -2.93 9.40 6.76
N SER A 56 -2.34 9.95 5.70
CA SER A 56 -2.71 9.64 4.31
C SER A 56 -2.73 8.15 4.02
N VAL A 57 -1.71 7.40 4.47
CA VAL A 57 -1.64 5.95 4.25
C VAL A 57 -2.75 5.18 4.95
N LEU A 58 -3.20 5.66 6.11
CA LEU A 58 -4.32 5.06 6.83
C LEU A 58 -5.64 5.31 6.07
N ARG A 59 -5.82 6.52 5.52
CA ARG A 59 -6.99 6.85 4.69
C ARG A 59 -7.05 5.97 3.44
N VAL A 60 -5.93 5.80 2.74
CA VAL A 60 -5.82 4.90 1.57
C VAL A 60 -6.12 3.45 1.97
N SER A 61 -5.58 2.99 3.10
CA SER A 61 -5.84 1.64 3.63
C SER A 61 -7.32 1.40 3.93
N GLU A 62 -7.98 2.34 4.61
CA GLU A 62 -9.42 2.28 4.89
C GLU A 62 -10.27 2.32 3.62
N ALA A 63 -9.93 3.20 2.67
CA ALA A 63 -10.65 3.34 1.40
C ALA A 63 -10.52 2.07 0.53
N ALA A 64 -9.33 1.48 0.47
CA ALA A 64 -9.08 0.26 -0.30
C ALA A 64 -9.89 -0.93 0.25
N ILE A 65 -9.87 -1.15 1.56
CA ILE A 65 -10.61 -2.25 2.20
C ILE A 65 -12.12 -2.11 1.94
N LYS A 66 -12.66 -0.91 2.15
CA LYS A 66 -14.10 -0.65 1.97
C LYS A 66 -14.51 -0.74 0.50
N GLY A 67 -13.79 -0.08 -0.38
CA GLY A 67 -14.15 0.02 -1.79
C GLY A 67 -13.99 -1.30 -2.55
N LEU A 68 -12.98 -2.11 -2.22
CA LEU A 68 -12.82 -3.44 -2.81
C LEU A 68 -13.75 -4.49 -2.19
N SER A 69 -14.32 -4.19 -1.02
CA SER A 69 -15.02 -5.16 -0.17
C SER A 69 -14.15 -6.40 0.14
N SER A 70 -12.84 -6.18 0.32
CA SER A 70 -11.87 -7.23 0.62
C SER A 70 -10.96 -6.80 1.78
N PRO A 71 -10.71 -7.67 2.76
CA PRO A 71 -9.79 -7.38 3.86
C PRO A 71 -8.32 -7.53 3.45
N ASN A 72 -8.03 -8.20 2.32
CA ASN A 72 -6.67 -8.51 1.90
C ASN A 72 -5.89 -7.25 1.53
N GLN A 73 -4.76 -7.08 2.22
CA GLN A 73 -3.95 -5.90 2.06
C GLN A 73 -2.47 -6.22 2.21
N VAL A 74 -1.68 -5.77 1.25
CA VAL A 74 -0.22 -5.83 1.27
C VAL A 74 0.29 -4.40 1.31
N ILE A 75 1.02 -4.04 2.37
CA ILE A 75 1.58 -2.70 2.55
C ILE A 75 3.09 -2.77 2.30
N ILE A 76 3.55 -2.10 1.24
CA ILE A 76 4.98 -2.03 0.93
C ILE A 76 5.60 -0.87 1.69
N VAL A 77 6.57 -1.17 2.54
CA VAL A 77 7.22 -0.21 3.43
C VAL A 77 8.73 -0.16 3.18
N GLY A 78 9.34 1.02 3.34
CA GLY A 78 10.76 1.26 3.06
C GLY A 78 11.50 1.75 4.30
N LYS A 79 12.46 2.66 4.16
CA LYS A 79 13.31 3.17 5.28
C LYS A 79 12.57 3.53 6.58
N LYS A 80 11.36 4.11 6.49
CA LYS A 80 10.53 4.46 7.66
C LYS A 80 9.45 3.40 7.94
N ALA A 81 9.80 2.13 7.78
CA ALA A 81 8.84 1.03 7.80
C ALA A 81 8.07 0.95 9.11
N LEU A 82 8.77 1.04 10.24
CA LEU A 82 8.15 0.89 11.55
C LEU A 82 7.18 2.02 11.86
N GLU A 83 7.50 3.28 11.50
CA GLU A 83 6.57 4.40 11.69
C GLU A 83 5.27 4.19 10.92
N VAL A 84 5.37 3.77 9.65
CA VAL A 84 4.21 3.50 8.79
C VAL A 84 3.42 2.29 9.28
N ALA A 85 4.11 1.20 9.63
CA ALA A 85 3.48 -0.03 10.09
C ALA A 85 2.77 0.16 11.43
N ARG A 86 3.38 0.88 12.38
CA ARG A 86 2.74 1.22 13.67
C ARG A 86 1.53 2.12 13.48
N ALA A 87 1.60 3.11 12.59
CA ALA A 87 0.47 4.00 12.31
C ALA A 87 -0.73 3.25 11.69
N LEU A 88 -0.47 2.21 10.90
CA LEU A 88 -1.51 1.34 10.36
C LEU A 88 -1.99 0.29 11.37
N GLY A 89 -1.08 -0.23 12.19
CA GLY A 89 -1.32 -1.26 13.19
C GLY A 89 -1.54 -2.66 12.60
N LYS A 90 -1.66 -3.64 13.50
CA LYS A 90 -2.03 -5.01 13.17
C LYS A 90 -3.50 -5.10 12.79
N LYS A 91 -3.81 -5.86 11.74
CA LYS A 91 -5.18 -6.17 11.31
C LYS A 91 -5.21 -7.53 10.64
N LYS A 92 -6.33 -8.24 10.75
CA LYS A 92 -6.53 -9.50 10.03
C LYS A 92 -6.35 -9.27 8.52
N ASN A 93 -5.67 -10.20 7.85
CA ASN A 93 -5.41 -10.17 6.40
C ASN A 93 -4.56 -9.00 5.88
N ARG A 94 -3.83 -8.33 6.78
CA ARG A 94 -2.86 -7.30 6.43
C ARG A 94 -1.44 -7.84 6.54
N LEU A 95 -0.71 -7.79 5.44
CA LEU A 95 0.68 -8.18 5.34
C LEU A 95 1.55 -6.94 5.09
N PHE A 96 2.61 -6.75 5.88
CA PHE A 96 3.63 -5.75 5.61
C PHE A 96 4.82 -6.40 4.91
N VAL A 97 5.32 -5.76 3.84
CA VAL A 97 6.49 -6.23 3.09
C VAL A 97 7.53 -5.12 3.01
N PHE A 98 8.75 -5.46 3.41
CA PHE A 98 9.86 -4.51 3.44
C PHE A 98 10.56 -4.43 2.08
N GLN A 99 10.58 -3.25 1.49
CA GLN A 99 11.41 -2.88 0.35
C GLN A 99 12.68 -2.17 0.85
N GLU A 100 13.77 -2.93 0.94
CA GLU A 100 15.07 -2.44 1.40
C GLU A 100 15.65 -1.36 0.48
N GLU A 101 15.65 -1.63 -0.82
CA GLU A 101 16.15 -0.71 -1.85
C GLU A 101 14.98 -0.16 -2.69
N GLN A 102 14.80 1.16 -2.71
CA GLN A 102 13.70 1.80 -3.44
C GLN A 102 14.05 1.95 -4.92
N LYS A 103 13.96 0.87 -5.70
CA LYS A 103 14.26 0.84 -7.15
C LYS A 103 13.11 1.31 -8.04
N GLY A 104 11.99 1.69 -7.45
CA GLY A 104 10.82 2.23 -8.15
C GLY A 104 9.53 1.53 -7.78
N THR A 105 8.43 1.94 -8.40
CA THR A 105 7.08 1.39 -8.17
C THR A 105 6.93 -0.02 -8.73
N GLY A 106 7.50 -0.31 -9.90
CA GLY A 106 7.47 -1.66 -10.48
C GLY A 106 8.18 -2.69 -9.61
N ASP A 107 9.34 -2.33 -9.04
CA ASP A 107 10.06 -3.17 -8.07
C ASP A 107 9.24 -3.38 -6.79
N ALA A 108 8.57 -2.34 -6.29
CA ALA A 108 7.71 -2.46 -5.12
C ALA A 108 6.53 -3.42 -5.35
N VAL A 109 5.89 -3.37 -6.53
CA VAL A 109 4.80 -4.29 -6.90
C VAL A 109 5.33 -5.71 -7.07
N LYS A 110 6.49 -5.89 -7.71
CA LYS A 110 7.14 -7.20 -7.85
C LYS A 110 7.39 -7.86 -6.49
N ILE A 111 8.01 -7.12 -5.56
CA ILE A 111 8.25 -7.57 -4.19
C ILE A 111 6.95 -7.95 -3.48
N ALA A 112 5.86 -7.22 -3.72
CA ALA A 112 4.54 -7.52 -3.15
C ALA A 112 4.02 -8.90 -3.60
N VAL A 113 4.05 -9.15 -4.91
CA VAL A 113 3.46 -10.35 -5.54
C VAL A 113 4.34 -11.59 -5.31
N GLU A 114 5.66 -11.44 -5.32
CA GLU A 114 6.61 -12.53 -5.06
C GLU A 114 6.74 -12.89 -3.58
N HIS A 115 6.19 -12.08 -2.67
CA HIS A 115 6.24 -12.38 -1.25
C HIS A 115 5.53 -13.70 -0.94
N LYS A 116 6.14 -14.57 -0.13
CA LYS A 116 5.61 -15.91 0.22
C LYS A 116 4.17 -15.93 0.73
N GLY A 117 3.72 -14.85 1.36
CA GLY A 117 2.36 -14.69 1.86
C GLY A 117 1.34 -14.29 0.79
N VAL A 118 1.79 -14.04 -0.44
CA VAL A 118 0.99 -13.64 -1.61
C VAL A 118 1.26 -14.58 -2.79
N SER A 119 2.42 -15.23 -2.85
CA SER A 119 2.78 -16.20 -3.88
C SER A 119 1.72 -17.30 -3.97
N GLY A 120 1.15 -17.49 -5.16
CA GLY A 120 0.06 -18.45 -5.40
C GLY A 120 -1.35 -17.86 -5.24
N PHE A 121 -1.49 -16.58 -4.86
CA PHE A 121 -2.76 -15.87 -4.93
C PHE A 121 -3.24 -15.75 -6.38
N SER A 122 -4.46 -16.21 -6.65
CA SER A 122 -5.06 -16.24 -8.00
C SER A 122 -6.27 -15.30 -8.08
N GLY A 123 -6.01 -14.00 -8.00
CA GLY A 123 -7.05 -12.97 -8.00
C GLY A 123 -6.56 -11.61 -8.50
N ASN A 124 -7.44 -10.62 -8.41
CA ASN A 124 -7.21 -9.26 -8.87
C ASN A 124 -6.33 -8.48 -7.89
N VAL A 125 -5.27 -7.85 -8.40
CA VAL A 125 -4.35 -7.02 -7.62
C VAL A 125 -4.62 -5.54 -7.91
N TYR A 126 -4.98 -4.79 -6.86
CA TYR A 126 -5.26 -3.36 -6.96
C TYR A 126 -4.13 -2.56 -6.30
N VAL A 127 -3.41 -1.76 -7.08
CA VAL A 127 -2.24 -1.03 -6.60
C VAL A 127 -2.59 0.44 -6.32
N PHE A 128 -2.34 0.92 -5.10
CA PHE A 128 -2.61 2.29 -4.69
C PHE A 128 -1.34 2.97 -4.12
N PRO A 129 -1.00 4.19 -4.57
CA PRO A 129 0.00 5.01 -3.89
C PRO A 129 -0.47 5.39 -2.49
N GLY A 130 0.39 5.21 -1.48
CA GLY A 130 0.03 5.45 -0.08
C GLY A 130 -0.16 6.93 0.31
N ASP A 131 0.18 7.87 -0.57
CA ASP A 131 0.02 9.31 -0.37
C ASP A 131 -1.24 9.90 -1.00
N MET A 132 -2.10 9.08 -1.61
CA MET A 132 -3.41 9.50 -2.12
C MET A 132 -4.45 9.65 -1.00
N GLY A 133 -4.21 10.51 -0.01
CA GLY A 133 -5.07 10.62 1.17
C GLY A 133 -6.50 11.14 0.89
N LEU A 134 -6.78 11.64 -0.32
CA LEU A 134 -8.13 12.01 -0.78
C LEU A 134 -8.86 10.86 -1.50
N LEU A 135 -8.23 9.69 -1.66
CA LEU A 135 -8.87 8.50 -2.22
C LEU A 135 -10.08 8.11 -1.35
N THR A 136 -11.22 7.88 -2.00
CA THR A 136 -12.46 7.47 -1.33
C THR A 136 -12.78 6.01 -1.64
N ASP A 137 -13.52 5.37 -0.74
CA ASP A 137 -14.08 4.04 -0.93
C ASP A 137 -14.99 3.96 -2.15
N ASN A 138 -15.80 5.01 -2.41
CA ASN A 138 -16.60 5.08 -3.62
C ASN A 138 -15.75 5.10 -4.90
N THR A 139 -14.66 5.88 -4.94
CA THR A 139 -13.73 5.89 -6.09
C THR A 139 -13.12 4.49 -6.31
N VAL A 140 -12.72 3.81 -5.24
CA VAL A 140 -12.16 2.46 -5.32
C VAL A 140 -13.21 1.45 -5.81
N ALA A 141 -14.44 1.52 -5.32
CA ALA A 141 -15.52 0.64 -5.77
C ALA A 141 -15.86 0.84 -7.25
N GLN A 142 -15.90 2.09 -7.72
CA GLN A 142 -16.09 2.39 -9.13
C GLN A 142 -14.92 1.90 -9.98
N PHE A 143 -13.68 2.07 -9.51
CA PHE A 143 -12.50 1.56 -10.18
C PHE A 143 -12.53 0.03 -10.32
N LYS A 144 -12.86 -0.69 -9.23
CA LYS A 144 -13.07 -2.14 -9.24
C LYS A 144 -14.12 -2.55 -10.27
N LYS A 145 -15.31 -1.95 -10.20
CA LYS A 145 -16.42 -2.28 -11.10
C LYS A 145 -16.06 -2.05 -12.56
N SER A 146 -15.40 -0.94 -12.87
CA SER A 146 -14.94 -0.64 -14.24
C SER A 146 -13.92 -1.66 -14.74
N PHE A 147 -12.96 -2.05 -13.90
CA PHE A 147 -11.99 -3.07 -14.24
C PHE A 147 -12.66 -4.43 -14.50
N GLU A 148 -13.53 -4.90 -13.62
CA GLU A 148 -14.23 -6.18 -13.76
C GLU A 148 -15.18 -6.23 -14.95
N SER A 149 -15.71 -5.08 -15.36
CA SER A 149 -16.55 -4.95 -16.57
C SER A 149 -15.75 -4.90 -17.86
N CYS A 150 -14.43 -4.70 -17.79
CA CYS A 150 -13.55 -4.59 -18.94
C CYS A 150 -12.82 -5.93 -19.14
N SER A 151 -12.74 -6.40 -20.38
CA SER A 151 -11.92 -7.57 -20.71
C SER A 151 -10.47 -7.12 -20.93
N CYS A 152 -9.78 -6.76 -19.85
CA CYS A 152 -8.36 -6.40 -19.90
C CYS A 152 -7.55 -7.02 -18.75
N ASP A 153 -6.26 -7.25 -19.00
CA ASP A 153 -5.33 -7.75 -17.98
C ASP A 153 -4.83 -6.64 -17.04
N MET A 154 -4.98 -5.38 -17.45
CA MET A 154 -4.52 -4.21 -16.71
C MET A 154 -5.43 -3.01 -16.97
N PHE A 155 -5.74 -2.27 -15.91
CA PHE A 155 -6.55 -1.05 -15.97
C PHE A 155 -5.90 0.05 -15.12
N VAL A 156 -5.86 1.28 -15.64
CA VAL A 156 -5.24 2.43 -14.98
C VAL A 156 -6.24 3.56 -14.85
N LEU A 157 -6.43 4.05 -13.63
CA LEU A 157 -7.26 5.23 -13.38
C LEU A 157 -6.47 6.49 -13.78
N THR A 158 -7.07 7.30 -14.65
CA THR A 158 -6.52 8.60 -15.06
C THR A 158 -7.44 9.73 -14.60
N GLY A 159 -6.93 10.96 -14.60
CA GLY A 159 -7.69 12.14 -14.27
C GLY A 159 -7.17 13.35 -15.04
N TYR A 160 -8.08 14.26 -15.40
CA TYR A 160 -7.73 15.54 -15.97
C TYR A 160 -7.54 16.56 -14.85
N PHE A 161 -6.42 17.27 -14.88
CA PHE A 161 -6.16 18.35 -13.95
C PHE A 161 -6.38 19.68 -14.66
N GLU A 162 -7.38 20.44 -14.20
CA GLU A 162 -7.59 21.83 -14.61
C GLU A 162 -7.28 22.76 -13.44
N GLY A 163 -6.20 23.53 -13.59
CA GLY A 163 -5.80 24.54 -12.63
C GLY A 163 -5.04 25.66 -13.33
N ARG A 164 -5.26 26.91 -12.91
CA ARG A 164 -4.42 28.02 -13.36
C ARG A 164 -3.02 27.82 -12.77
N ARG A 165 -1.99 27.79 -13.62
CA ARG A 165 -0.61 27.97 -13.14
C ARG A 165 -0.56 29.37 -12.53
N SER A 166 -0.50 29.44 -11.20
CA SER A 166 -0.15 30.65 -10.45
C SER A 166 1.30 31.02 -10.69
#